data_AF-A0A265N966-F1
#
_entry.id   AF-A0A265N966-F1
#
_cell.length_a   1.000
_cell.length_b   1.000
_cell.length_c   1.000
_cell.angle_alpha   90.00
_cell.angle_beta   90.00
_cell.angle_gamma   90.00
#
_symmetry.space_group_name_H-M   'P 1'
#
loop_
_entity.id
_entity.type
_entity.pdbx_description
1 polymer ?
#
loop_
_entity_poly.entity_id
_entity_poly.type
_entity_poly.pdbx_seq_one_letter_code
_entity_poly.pdbx_strand_id
1 'polypeptide(L)'
;MQKKFFYLAITILVLSFTTDSVLAQPAQMQDAESIHFNSTVVDGHVDTMMNVVDSETWLPDTDIGEDTSFHLDIPKAKAGGIDAPFFAAYTSGYYDNNPRSISRTLALINALYWTEEQNPDEFKISSTTKEIRQTVKDNKIAAIPTIEGAYSLQEHNALGLLHQYHDLGVKVLGFNWNYSNALGEGADRVYGDPDRTPSEGGLTALGAEVAREMNKIGMAIDVSHMSRNTFWEVLEVSEAPVIASHSGVAGMKEHQRNLTDEQLLALKDNGGVINIVFYPAFLTDNPIGYVEDVADHIDYAVNLMGIDHVGLGSDFDGASMPADLQNASEMPKLTKELVMRGYSKQEIEKLLGGNTLRVLKEVEKAAEHDSSKRGKGPVIKPEYEMGEIIDSRQPLLKAEVETKRGAPLDEVSLKIIVDGISYEPDYNKDTATISLQLTEDLQERFHVVTFEAENKAGKVSRETVIFYIGD
;
A
#
# COMPACT_ATOMS: atom_id res chain seq x y z
N MET A 1 -48.73 -6.18 -97.26
CA MET A 1 -47.58 -7.11 -97.15
C MET A 1 -46.65 -6.58 -96.06
N GLN A 2 -46.57 -7.30 -94.94
CA GLN A 2 -45.81 -6.90 -93.74
C GLN A 2 -44.30 -6.89 -94.02
N LYS A 3 -43.60 -5.82 -93.61
CA LYS A 3 -42.17 -5.84 -93.31
C LYS A 3 -41.97 -5.25 -91.92
N LYS A 4 -41.73 -6.12 -90.93
CA LYS A 4 -41.33 -5.76 -89.57
C LYS A 4 -39.84 -5.43 -89.59
N PHE A 5 -39.47 -4.21 -89.20
CA PHE A 5 -38.08 -3.85 -88.87
C PHE A 5 -37.90 -4.03 -87.36
N PHE A 6 -36.98 -4.91 -86.97
CA PHE A 6 -36.49 -5.06 -85.60
C PHE A 6 -35.38 -4.04 -85.38
N TYR A 7 -35.54 -3.12 -84.43
CA TYR A 7 -34.44 -2.31 -83.91
C TYR A 7 -33.83 -3.03 -82.70
N LEU A 8 -32.55 -3.41 -82.84
CA LEU A 8 -31.72 -3.95 -81.77
C LEU A 8 -31.18 -2.78 -80.95
N ALA A 9 -31.68 -2.59 -79.73
CA ALA A 9 -31.11 -1.64 -78.77
C ALA A 9 -29.86 -2.27 -78.14
N ILE A 10 -28.68 -1.70 -78.42
CA ILE A 10 -27.43 -2.03 -77.73
C ILE A 10 -27.36 -1.15 -76.49
N THR A 11 -27.59 -1.75 -75.32
CA THR A 11 -27.34 -1.11 -74.02
C THR A 11 -25.85 -1.25 -73.71
N ILE A 12 -25.09 -0.16 -73.81
CA ILE A 12 -23.72 -0.10 -73.30
C ILE A 12 -23.80 0.09 -71.79
N LEU A 13 -23.47 -0.97 -71.05
CA LEU A 13 -23.29 -0.91 -69.59
C LEU A 13 -21.90 -0.32 -69.31
N VAL A 14 -21.82 0.97 -68.97
CA VAL A 14 -20.59 1.56 -68.44
C VAL A 14 -20.50 1.16 -66.96
N LEU A 15 -19.65 0.18 -66.66
CA LEU A 15 -19.23 -0.13 -65.30
C LEU A 15 -18.29 0.97 -64.82
N SER A 16 -18.85 1.97 -64.15
CA SER A 16 -18.09 2.93 -63.36
C SER A 16 -17.57 2.21 -62.11
N PHE A 17 -16.31 1.79 -62.12
CA PHE A 17 -15.61 1.42 -60.89
C PHE A 17 -15.36 2.70 -60.10
N THR A 18 -16.25 3.03 -59.16
CA THR A 18 -15.91 3.96 -58.08
C THR A 18 -14.99 3.21 -57.14
N THR A 19 -13.69 3.49 -57.22
CA THR A 19 -12.80 3.21 -56.10
C THR A 19 -13.21 4.15 -54.99
N ASP A 20 -14.17 3.73 -54.16
CA ASP A 20 -14.33 4.30 -52.83
C ASP A 20 -13.08 3.91 -52.06
N SER A 21 -12.04 4.75 -52.17
CA SER A 21 -10.98 4.79 -51.19
C SER A 21 -11.66 5.15 -49.88
N VAL A 22 -11.99 4.14 -49.07
CA VAL A 22 -12.21 4.32 -47.65
C VAL A 22 -10.87 4.78 -47.10
N LEU A 23 -10.63 6.10 -47.15
CA LEU A 23 -9.68 6.73 -46.26
C LEU A 23 -10.23 6.41 -44.88
N ALA A 24 -9.62 5.44 -44.20
CA ALA A 24 -9.84 5.22 -42.79
C ALA A 24 -9.73 6.60 -42.14
N GLN A 25 -10.85 7.10 -41.58
CA GLN A 25 -10.75 8.20 -40.64
C GLN A 25 -9.70 7.76 -39.62
N PRO A 26 -8.70 8.59 -39.29
CA PRO A 26 -7.80 8.24 -38.20
C PRO A 26 -8.70 7.94 -37.01
N ALA A 27 -8.62 6.72 -36.48
CA ALA A 27 -9.33 6.36 -35.25
C ALA A 27 -9.05 7.51 -34.29
N GLN A 28 -10.11 8.17 -33.81
CA GLN A 28 -9.96 9.30 -32.91
C GLN A 28 -9.17 8.79 -31.72
N MET A 29 -7.88 9.13 -31.67
CA MET A 29 -6.98 8.65 -30.64
C MET A 29 -7.61 9.05 -29.32
N GLN A 30 -7.81 8.08 -28.43
CA GLN A 30 -8.42 8.35 -27.14
C GLN A 30 -7.59 9.45 -26.47
N ASP A 31 -8.25 10.43 -25.86
CA ASP A 31 -7.56 11.51 -25.18
C ASP A 31 -6.96 10.96 -23.87
N ALA A 32 -5.67 10.60 -23.93
CA ALA A 32 -4.95 10.00 -22.81
C ALA A 32 -4.97 10.90 -21.57
N GLU A 33 -4.88 12.22 -21.76
CA GLU A 33 -4.89 13.19 -20.66
C GLU A 33 -6.26 13.19 -19.98
N SER A 34 -7.34 13.27 -20.76
CA SER A 34 -8.70 13.15 -20.21
C SER A 34 -8.96 11.80 -19.55
N ILE A 35 -8.44 10.68 -20.07
CA ILE A 35 -8.60 9.38 -19.40
C ILE A 35 -7.87 9.38 -18.06
N HIS A 36 -6.64 9.86 -18.05
CA HIS A 36 -5.78 9.89 -16.86
C HIS A 36 -6.42 10.68 -15.73
N PHE A 37 -6.69 11.98 -15.93
CA PHE A 37 -7.18 12.88 -14.89
C PHE A 37 -8.67 12.69 -14.53
N ASN A 38 -9.42 11.87 -15.27
CA ASN A 38 -10.77 11.44 -14.87
C ASN A 38 -10.80 10.04 -14.22
N SER A 39 -9.65 9.36 -14.17
CA SER A 39 -9.48 8.10 -13.44
C SER A 39 -9.06 8.38 -12.01
N THR A 40 -9.11 7.37 -11.14
CA THR A 40 -8.40 7.42 -9.86
C THR A 40 -7.06 6.72 -10.04
N VAL A 41 -5.96 7.47 -9.97
CA VAL A 41 -4.61 6.92 -10.12
C VAL A 41 -4.07 6.51 -8.75
N VAL A 42 -3.74 5.24 -8.63
CA VAL A 42 -3.21 4.60 -7.43
C VAL A 42 -1.78 4.19 -7.73
N ASP A 43 -0.87 4.59 -6.85
CA ASP A 43 0.49 4.09 -6.83
C ASP A 43 0.62 3.12 -5.66
N GLY A 44 0.88 1.86 -5.97
CA GLY A 44 0.94 0.76 -5.03
C GLY A 44 2.14 0.77 -4.09
N HIS A 45 3.17 1.59 -4.35
CA HIS A 45 4.34 1.71 -3.47
C HIS A 45 5.19 2.95 -3.77
N VAL A 46 5.41 3.78 -2.74
CA VAL A 46 6.39 4.89 -2.75
C VAL A 46 7.15 4.96 -1.41
N ASP A 47 8.44 5.29 -1.46
CA ASP A 47 9.36 5.34 -0.31
C ASP A 47 9.64 6.76 0.21
N THR A 48 8.85 7.74 -0.24
CA THR A 48 9.07 9.17 0.03
C THR A 48 9.27 9.50 1.50
N MET A 49 8.60 8.80 2.42
CA MET A 49 8.71 9.05 3.87
C MET A 49 10.13 8.83 4.40
N MET A 50 10.94 7.99 3.76
CA MET A 50 12.35 7.83 4.13
C MET A 50 13.14 9.13 4.06
N ASN A 51 12.76 10.02 3.12
CA ASN A 51 13.42 11.29 2.86
C ASN A 51 12.76 12.47 3.61
N VAL A 52 11.59 12.26 4.22
CA VAL A 52 10.88 13.27 5.02
C VAL A 52 11.46 13.45 6.43
N VAL A 53 12.19 12.44 6.90
CA VAL A 53 12.72 12.38 8.26
C VAL A 53 14.21 12.69 8.31
N ASP A 54 14.62 13.43 9.33
CA ASP A 54 16.03 13.71 9.60
C ASP A 54 16.82 12.41 9.84
N SER A 55 18.04 12.35 9.32
CA SER A 55 18.86 11.13 9.34
C SER A 55 19.29 10.66 10.74
N GLU A 56 19.39 11.58 11.71
CA GLU A 56 19.87 11.29 13.07
C GLU A 56 18.72 11.10 14.05
N THR A 57 17.75 12.00 14.01
CA THR A 57 16.62 12.03 14.95
C THR A 57 15.43 11.22 14.48
N TRP A 58 15.28 11.02 13.18
CA TRP A 58 14.09 10.48 12.52
C TRP A 58 12.80 11.27 12.77
N LEU A 59 12.90 12.49 13.31
CA LEU A 59 11.78 13.43 13.31
C LEU A 59 11.58 13.97 11.90
N PRO A 60 10.32 14.25 11.49
CA PRO A 60 10.06 14.88 10.21
C PRO A 60 10.72 16.26 10.13
N ASP A 61 11.44 16.53 9.05
CA ASP A 61 12.15 17.80 8.83
C ASP A 61 11.91 18.41 7.43
N THR A 62 11.26 17.67 6.53
CA THR A 62 11.02 18.08 5.14
C THR A 62 9.55 17.98 4.78
N ASP A 63 8.92 19.12 4.47
CA ASP A 63 7.52 19.19 4.06
C ASP A 63 7.36 18.89 2.56
N ILE A 64 6.66 17.79 2.24
CA ILE A 64 6.31 17.41 0.85
C ILE A 64 5.05 18.11 0.33
N GLY A 65 4.48 19.06 1.08
CA GLY A 65 3.54 20.07 0.57
C GLY A 65 4.15 20.98 -0.49
N GLU A 66 5.46 21.13 -0.45
CA GLU A 66 6.22 22.01 -1.33
C GLU A 66 7.01 21.24 -2.40
N ASP A 67 7.55 21.96 -3.39
CA ASP A 67 8.40 21.37 -4.43
C ASP A 67 9.74 20.91 -3.83
N THR A 68 10.01 19.60 -3.92
CA THR A 68 11.21 18.95 -3.38
C THR A 68 12.09 18.39 -4.49
N SER A 69 13.28 17.90 -4.15
CA SER A 69 14.11 17.11 -5.08
C SER A 69 13.69 15.64 -5.18
N PHE A 70 12.65 15.21 -4.46
CA PHE A 70 12.19 13.83 -4.45
C PHE A 70 11.46 13.49 -5.75
N HIS A 71 11.29 12.20 -6.00
CA HIS A 71 10.45 11.72 -7.08
C HIS A 71 8.96 12.02 -6.82
N LEU A 72 8.54 12.12 -5.55
CA LEU A 72 7.18 12.48 -5.18
C LEU A 72 7.14 13.60 -4.13
N ASP A 73 6.31 14.58 -4.41
CA ASP A 73 5.75 15.55 -3.46
C ASP A 73 4.32 15.90 -3.91
N ILE A 74 3.56 16.64 -3.10
CA ILE A 74 2.17 16.97 -3.37
C ILE A 74 2.01 17.74 -4.70
N PRO A 75 2.84 18.76 -5.02
CA PRO A 75 2.79 19.43 -6.32
C PRO A 75 3.00 18.48 -7.51
N LYS A 76 4.01 17.60 -7.46
CA LYS A 76 4.28 16.62 -8.53
C LYS A 76 3.18 15.55 -8.61
N ALA A 77 2.68 15.06 -7.48
CA ALA A 77 1.57 14.10 -7.44
C ALA A 77 0.32 14.68 -8.11
N LYS A 78 -0.06 15.92 -7.81
CA LYS A 78 -1.17 16.61 -8.46
C LYS A 78 -0.95 16.84 -9.95
N ALA A 79 0.23 17.32 -10.34
CA ALA A 79 0.58 17.53 -11.74
C ALA A 79 0.56 16.21 -12.54
N GLY A 80 0.91 15.11 -11.88
CA GLY A 80 0.93 13.76 -12.43
C GLY A 80 -0.36 12.97 -12.23
N GLY A 81 -1.40 13.57 -11.65
CA GLY A 81 -2.68 12.91 -11.42
C GLY A 81 -2.66 11.75 -10.42
N ILE A 82 -1.61 11.57 -9.60
CA ILE A 82 -1.57 10.53 -8.57
C ILE A 82 -2.52 10.91 -7.44
N ASP A 83 -3.58 10.13 -7.25
CA ASP A 83 -4.63 10.42 -6.27
C ASP A 83 -4.44 9.66 -4.95
N ALA A 84 -3.89 8.44 -5.02
CA ALA A 84 -3.88 7.49 -3.91
C ALA A 84 -2.56 6.71 -3.81
N PRO A 85 -1.45 7.35 -3.40
CA PRO A 85 -0.16 6.69 -3.21
C PRO A 85 -0.08 5.90 -1.90
N PHE A 86 0.57 4.74 -1.97
CA PHE A 86 0.85 3.87 -0.84
C PHE A 86 2.23 4.21 -0.26
N PHE A 87 2.24 4.91 0.87
CA PHE A 87 3.47 5.37 1.53
C PHE A 87 4.06 4.29 2.43
N ALA A 88 5.21 3.76 2.02
CA ALA A 88 5.91 2.71 2.73
C ALA A 88 6.66 3.23 3.96
N ALA A 89 6.36 2.64 5.11
CA ALA A 89 7.23 2.66 6.28
C ALA A 89 8.28 1.56 6.13
N TYR A 90 9.34 1.86 5.37
CA TYR A 90 10.48 0.98 5.15
C TYR A 90 11.40 0.85 6.39
N THR A 91 11.88 -0.37 6.62
CA THR A 91 12.97 -0.64 7.57
C THR A 91 13.99 -1.60 6.98
N SER A 92 15.28 -1.31 7.22
CA SER A 92 16.40 -2.10 6.72
C SER A 92 16.66 -3.39 7.51
N GLY A 93 15.87 -3.66 8.56
CA GLY A 93 16.06 -4.81 9.45
C GLY A 93 17.24 -4.64 10.42
N TYR A 94 16.99 -4.01 11.57
CA TYR A 94 17.99 -3.92 12.65
C TYR A 94 17.98 -5.21 13.48
N TYR A 95 18.62 -6.25 12.96
CA TYR A 95 18.75 -7.54 13.64
C TYR A 95 19.34 -7.39 15.04
N ASP A 96 18.86 -8.20 15.97
CA ASP A 96 19.16 -8.16 17.41
C ASP A 96 18.82 -6.83 18.12
N ASN A 97 18.19 -5.88 17.43
CA ASN A 97 17.68 -4.64 18.00
C ASN A 97 16.23 -4.40 17.54
N ASN A 98 15.32 -5.20 18.10
CA ASN A 98 13.88 -5.08 17.85
C ASN A 98 13.34 -3.66 18.14
N PRO A 99 13.67 -3.00 19.27
CA PRO A 99 13.23 -1.63 19.55
C PRO A 99 13.58 -0.65 18.43
N ARG A 100 14.75 -0.81 17.80
CA ARG A 100 15.16 0.09 16.70
C ARG A 100 14.35 -0.14 15.42
N SER A 101 13.99 -1.39 15.14
CA SER A 101 13.10 -1.73 14.03
C SER A 101 11.70 -1.16 14.25
N ILE A 102 11.19 -1.21 15.49
CA ILE A 102 9.93 -0.57 15.87
C ILE A 102 10.03 0.95 15.68
N SER A 103 11.03 1.58 16.32
CA SER A 103 11.24 3.02 16.28
C SER A 103 11.37 3.55 14.85
N ARG A 104 12.14 2.90 13.98
CA ARG A 104 12.26 3.31 12.57
C ARG A 104 10.92 3.24 11.83
N THR A 105 10.18 2.14 11.99
CA THR A 105 8.88 1.97 11.34
C THR A 105 7.90 3.05 11.81
N LEU A 106 7.84 3.30 13.13
CA LEU A 106 6.98 4.32 13.72
C LEU A 106 7.38 5.74 13.31
N ALA A 107 8.67 6.04 13.15
CA ALA A 107 9.12 7.34 12.66
C ALA A 107 8.55 7.68 11.29
N LEU A 108 8.51 6.71 10.37
CA LEU A 108 7.98 6.90 9.02
C LEU A 108 6.45 7.00 9.00
N ILE A 109 5.76 6.24 9.85
CA ILE A 109 4.32 6.40 10.05
C ILE A 109 4.01 7.79 10.64
N ASN A 110 4.79 8.22 11.64
CA ASN A 110 4.65 9.53 12.26
C ASN A 110 4.90 10.68 11.27
N ALA A 111 5.89 10.54 10.38
CA ALA A 111 6.16 11.50 9.31
C ALA A 111 4.95 11.68 8.37
N LEU A 112 4.18 10.62 8.14
CA LEU A 112 2.95 10.69 7.35
C LEU A 112 1.85 11.48 8.08
N TYR A 113 1.67 11.25 9.38
CA TYR A 113 0.75 12.03 10.22
C TYR A 113 1.15 13.51 10.30
N TRP A 114 2.44 13.79 10.46
CA TRP A 114 2.96 15.15 10.40
C TRP A 114 2.70 15.81 9.04
N THR A 115 2.89 15.08 7.94
CA THR A 115 2.59 15.57 6.58
C THR A 115 1.12 15.95 6.44
N GLU A 116 0.19 15.12 6.94
CA GLU A 116 -1.24 15.44 6.98
C GLU A 116 -1.54 16.69 7.82
N GLU A 117 -0.91 16.83 8.98
CA GLU A 117 -1.08 17.99 9.85
C GLU A 117 -0.61 19.29 9.20
N GLN A 118 0.50 19.26 8.46
CA GLN A 118 1.02 20.43 7.73
C GLN A 118 0.19 20.76 6.48
N ASN A 119 -0.43 19.75 5.85
CA ASN A 119 -1.10 19.87 4.55
C ASN A 119 -2.59 19.45 4.56
N PRO A 120 -3.40 19.87 5.55
CA PRO A 120 -4.72 19.29 5.78
C PRO A 120 -5.72 19.58 4.65
N ASP A 121 -5.47 20.59 3.82
CA ASP A 121 -6.31 20.95 2.67
C ASP A 121 -6.00 20.15 1.40
N GLU A 122 -4.84 19.49 1.34
CA GLU A 122 -4.34 18.83 0.12
C GLU A 122 -4.02 17.35 0.32
N PHE A 123 -3.85 16.91 1.56
CA PHE A 123 -3.40 15.57 1.92
C PHE A 123 -4.27 15.00 3.04
N LYS A 124 -4.56 13.70 2.98
CA LYS A 124 -5.28 13.03 4.05
C LYS A 124 -4.97 11.53 4.10
N ILE A 125 -4.62 11.05 5.29
CA ILE A 125 -4.47 9.61 5.56
C ILE A 125 -5.84 8.94 5.41
N SER A 126 -5.88 7.90 4.59
CA SER A 126 -7.11 7.22 4.19
C SER A 126 -6.95 5.71 4.34
N SER A 127 -7.60 5.15 5.36
CA SER A 127 -7.38 3.78 5.84
C SER A 127 -8.55 2.85 5.53
N THR A 128 -9.47 3.27 4.65
CA THR A 128 -10.50 2.42 4.07
C THR A 128 -10.75 2.80 2.60
N THR A 129 -11.22 1.86 1.78
CA THR A 129 -11.60 2.14 0.39
C THR A 129 -12.72 3.18 0.27
N LYS A 130 -13.53 3.33 1.31
CA LYS A 130 -14.53 4.40 1.40
C LYS A 130 -13.86 5.77 1.64
N GLU A 131 -12.91 5.85 2.55
CA GLU A 131 -12.16 7.07 2.84
C GLU A 131 -11.33 7.48 1.63
N ILE A 132 -10.59 6.55 1.01
CA ILE A 132 -9.80 6.81 -0.19
C ILE A 132 -10.69 7.46 -1.26
N ARG A 133 -11.84 6.85 -1.58
CA ARG A 133 -12.78 7.41 -2.57
C ARG A 133 -13.36 8.76 -2.18
N GLN A 134 -13.49 9.05 -0.89
CA GLN A 134 -14.00 10.33 -0.42
C GLN A 134 -12.92 11.41 -0.52
N THR A 135 -11.71 11.11 -0.05
CA THR A 135 -10.55 12.00 -0.11
C THR A 135 -10.22 12.42 -1.54
N VAL A 136 -10.22 11.48 -2.49
CA VAL A 136 -10.02 11.78 -3.91
C VAL A 136 -11.12 12.69 -4.46
N LYS A 137 -12.39 12.44 -4.10
CA LYS A 137 -13.51 13.33 -4.50
C LYS A 137 -13.39 14.73 -3.92
N ASP A 138 -12.76 14.86 -2.76
CA ASP A 138 -12.49 16.13 -2.11
C ASP A 138 -11.26 16.85 -2.72
N ASN A 139 -10.68 16.31 -3.80
CA ASN A 139 -9.48 16.79 -4.50
C ASN A 139 -8.22 16.83 -3.61
N LYS A 140 -8.09 15.85 -2.74
CA LYS A 140 -6.92 15.64 -1.88
C LYS A 140 -6.22 14.35 -2.25
N ILE A 141 -4.93 14.28 -1.94
CA ILE A 141 -4.15 13.06 -1.98
C ILE A 141 -4.64 12.14 -0.85
N ALA A 142 -5.12 10.95 -1.21
CA ALA A 142 -5.48 9.90 -0.29
C ALA A 142 -4.24 9.07 0.04
N ALA A 143 -3.55 9.40 1.13
CA ALA A 143 -2.36 8.70 1.55
C ALA A 143 -2.71 7.37 2.22
N ILE A 144 -2.19 6.25 1.69
CA ILE A 144 -2.41 4.92 2.25
C ILE A 144 -1.13 4.50 2.99
N PRO A 145 -1.15 4.35 4.32
CA PRO A 145 0.02 3.89 5.06
C PRO A 145 0.27 2.39 4.79
N THR A 146 1.52 2.04 4.48
CA THR A 146 1.96 0.65 4.30
C THR A 146 3.24 0.39 5.10
N ILE A 147 3.58 -0.89 5.32
CA ILE A 147 4.86 -1.29 5.92
C ILE A 147 5.61 -2.16 4.93
N GLU A 148 6.88 -1.85 4.71
CA GLU A 148 7.80 -2.65 3.90
C GLU A 148 8.89 -3.26 4.78
N GLY A 149 8.84 -4.58 4.94
CA GLY A 149 9.73 -5.30 5.84
C GLY A 149 9.26 -5.20 7.29
N ALA A 150 8.47 -6.16 7.74
CA ALA A 150 7.95 -6.22 9.10
C ALA A 150 8.99 -6.73 10.14
N TYR A 151 10.22 -6.23 10.11
CA TYR A 151 11.31 -6.63 11.02
C TYR A 151 11.04 -6.27 12.50
N SER A 152 10.10 -5.36 12.75
CA SER A 152 9.62 -5.01 14.08
C SER A 152 8.74 -6.10 14.71
N LEU A 153 8.12 -6.99 13.91
CA LEU A 153 7.26 -8.05 14.41
C LEU A 153 8.11 -9.27 14.83
N GLN A 154 8.10 -9.57 16.12
CA GLN A 154 8.77 -10.72 16.71
C GLN A 154 7.82 -11.53 17.60
N GLU A 155 8.21 -12.75 17.98
CA GLU A 155 7.34 -13.69 18.72
C GLU A 155 6.68 -13.07 19.96
N HIS A 156 7.39 -12.20 20.68
CA HIS A 156 6.92 -11.59 21.91
C HIS A 156 5.92 -10.42 21.73
N ASN A 157 5.84 -9.81 20.54
CA ASN A 157 5.05 -8.59 20.32
C ASN A 157 4.21 -8.56 19.01
N ALA A 158 4.39 -9.53 18.11
CA ALA A 158 3.93 -9.44 16.72
C ALA A 158 2.44 -9.11 16.58
N LEU A 159 1.56 -9.84 17.27
CA LEU A 159 0.12 -9.62 17.15
C LEU A 159 -0.32 -8.29 17.74
N GLY A 160 0.19 -7.95 18.93
CA GLY A 160 -0.13 -6.68 19.57
C GLY A 160 0.28 -5.50 18.69
N LEU A 161 1.52 -5.54 18.18
CA LEU A 161 2.08 -4.49 17.35
C LEU A 161 1.41 -4.42 15.96
N LEU A 162 1.04 -5.56 15.38
CA LEU A 162 0.23 -5.62 14.15
C LEU A 162 -1.10 -4.87 14.32
N HIS A 163 -1.80 -5.08 15.44
CA HIS A 163 -3.01 -4.32 15.72
C HIS A 163 -2.73 -2.83 15.92
N GLN A 164 -1.63 -2.45 16.56
CA GLN A 164 -1.26 -1.02 16.68
C GLN A 164 -0.97 -0.39 15.31
N TYR A 165 -0.29 -1.10 14.41
CA TYR A 165 -0.11 -0.63 13.04
C TYR A 165 -1.43 -0.48 12.30
N HIS A 166 -2.35 -1.43 12.46
CA HIS A 166 -3.70 -1.30 11.90
C HIS A 166 -4.46 -0.10 12.48
N ASP A 167 -4.36 0.14 13.80
CA ASP A 167 -4.96 1.29 14.48
C ASP A 167 -4.39 2.62 13.95
N LEU A 168 -3.08 2.65 13.64
CA LEU A 168 -2.38 3.75 12.95
C LEU A 168 -2.69 3.83 11.44
N GLY A 169 -3.68 3.07 10.97
CA GLY A 169 -4.19 3.18 9.62
C GLY A 169 -3.46 2.35 8.56
N VAL A 170 -2.43 1.57 8.93
CA VAL A 170 -1.68 0.71 7.99
C VAL A 170 -2.62 -0.30 7.34
N LYS A 171 -2.63 -0.31 5.99
CA LYS A 171 -3.53 -1.17 5.20
C LYS A 171 -2.84 -2.33 4.51
N VAL A 172 -1.57 -2.20 4.22
CA VAL A 172 -0.78 -3.21 3.52
C VAL A 172 0.52 -3.40 4.29
N LEU A 173 0.90 -4.66 4.52
CA LEU A 173 2.15 -5.00 5.19
C LEU A 173 2.87 -6.08 4.39
N GLY A 174 4.06 -5.73 3.90
CA GLY A 174 5.02 -6.65 3.30
C GLY A 174 5.88 -7.26 4.38
N PHE A 175 5.92 -8.59 4.43
CA PHE A 175 6.62 -9.29 5.52
C PHE A 175 8.11 -8.99 5.47
N ASN A 176 8.67 -8.96 4.27
CA ASN A 176 10.10 -8.88 4.02
C ASN A 176 10.43 -7.62 3.23
N TRP A 177 11.64 -7.12 3.42
CA TRP A 177 12.38 -6.48 2.33
C TRP A 177 13.26 -7.57 1.69
N ASN A 178 14.46 -7.30 1.17
CA ASN A 178 15.27 -8.37 0.56
C ASN A 178 15.70 -9.47 1.55
N TYR A 179 15.82 -9.16 2.84
CA TYR A 179 16.34 -10.08 3.84
C TYR A 179 15.25 -10.83 4.61
N SER A 180 15.63 -11.99 5.15
CA SER A 180 14.74 -12.83 5.96
C SER A 180 14.52 -12.25 7.35
N ASN A 181 13.37 -12.50 7.96
CA ASN A 181 13.06 -12.08 9.33
C ASN A 181 12.22 -13.11 10.07
N ALA A 182 11.63 -12.74 11.20
CA ALA A 182 10.87 -13.66 12.04
C ALA A 182 9.60 -14.22 11.37
N LEU A 183 9.09 -13.58 10.32
CA LEU A 183 7.86 -14.00 9.62
C LEU A 183 8.15 -14.93 8.43
N GLY A 184 9.29 -14.76 7.76
CA GLY A 184 9.66 -15.62 6.63
C GLY A 184 10.89 -15.12 5.88
N GLU A 185 11.16 -15.76 4.74
CA GLU A 185 12.31 -15.42 3.90
C GLU A 185 12.01 -14.35 2.85
N GLY A 186 12.95 -13.39 2.73
CA GLY A 186 12.98 -12.41 1.64
C GLY A 186 13.68 -12.94 0.38
N ALA A 187 13.72 -12.12 -0.67
CA ALA A 187 14.19 -12.51 -1.99
C ALA A 187 15.67 -12.92 -2.00
N ASP A 188 16.51 -12.31 -1.15
CA ASP A 188 17.91 -12.69 -0.98
C ASP A 188 18.10 -13.90 -0.05
N ARG A 189 17.05 -14.30 0.70
CA ARG A 189 17.00 -15.49 1.59
C ARG A 189 18.06 -15.55 2.69
N VAL A 190 18.57 -14.39 3.10
CA VAL A 190 19.68 -14.30 4.03
C VAL A 190 19.20 -13.56 5.29
N TYR A 191 19.26 -14.22 6.45
CA TYR A 191 18.88 -13.64 7.74
C TYR A 191 20.11 -13.01 8.39
N GLY A 192 20.14 -11.67 8.51
CA GLY A 192 21.18 -10.97 9.26
C GLY A 192 22.63 -11.34 8.89
N ASP A 193 22.85 -11.88 7.68
CA ASP A 193 24.11 -12.49 7.30
C ASP A 193 24.82 -11.65 6.23
N PRO A 194 25.90 -10.94 6.58
CA PRO A 194 26.64 -10.10 5.66
C PRO A 194 27.35 -10.90 4.55
N ASP A 195 27.50 -12.22 4.72
CA ASP A 195 28.22 -13.11 3.79
C ASP A 195 27.30 -13.78 2.75
N ARG A 196 25.98 -13.52 2.77
CA ARG A 196 24.99 -13.99 1.79
C ARG A 196 24.87 -15.52 1.70
N THR A 197 24.81 -16.21 2.83
CA THR A 197 24.67 -17.66 2.91
C THR A 197 23.24 -18.09 2.53
N PRO A 198 23.06 -19.04 1.57
CA PRO A 198 21.72 -19.48 1.16
C PRO A 198 20.93 -20.18 2.28
N SER A 199 19.63 -19.87 2.37
CA SER A 199 18.63 -20.59 3.18
C SER A 199 17.56 -21.26 2.28
N GLU A 200 16.98 -22.37 2.76
CA GLU A 200 15.92 -23.13 2.08
C GLU A 200 14.53 -22.98 2.73
N GLY A 201 14.37 -22.06 3.69
CA GLY A 201 13.13 -21.84 4.41
C GLY A 201 12.07 -21.08 3.62
N GLY A 202 10.95 -20.80 4.28
CA GLY A 202 9.78 -20.12 3.72
C GLY A 202 9.08 -19.28 4.81
N LEU A 203 7.76 -19.35 4.83
CA LEU A 203 6.91 -18.78 5.87
C LEU A 203 7.12 -19.50 7.20
N THR A 204 7.34 -18.74 8.28
CA THR A 204 7.46 -19.32 9.63
C THR A 204 6.09 -19.59 10.25
N ALA A 205 6.05 -20.31 11.38
CA ALA A 205 4.81 -20.47 12.15
C ALA A 205 4.23 -19.12 12.62
N LEU A 206 5.10 -18.20 13.05
CA LEU A 206 4.72 -16.84 13.41
C LEU A 206 4.20 -16.06 12.19
N GLY A 207 4.87 -16.18 11.04
CA GLY A 207 4.41 -15.57 9.79
C GLY A 207 3.02 -16.06 9.37
N ALA A 208 2.75 -17.36 9.50
CA ALA A 208 1.43 -17.93 9.23
C ALA A 208 0.37 -17.45 10.23
N GLU A 209 0.73 -17.18 11.48
CA GLU A 209 -0.17 -16.59 12.48
C GLU A 209 -0.50 -15.13 12.13
N VAL A 210 0.53 -14.34 11.82
CA VAL A 210 0.40 -12.93 11.38
C VAL A 210 -0.43 -12.82 10.09
N ALA A 211 -0.19 -13.68 9.10
CA ALA A 211 -0.96 -13.71 7.85
C ALA A 211 -2.48 -13.90 8.09
N ARG A 212 -2.84 -14.86 8.97
CA ARG A 212 -4.25 -15.09 9.32
C ARG A 212 -4.84 -13.91 10.07
N GLU A 213 -4.07 -13.32 11.00
CA GLU A 213 -4.56 -12.15 11.74
C GLU A 213 -4.78 -10.94 10.83
N MET A 214 -3.89 -10.72 9.85
CA MET A 214 -4.06 -9.71 8.82
C MET A 214 -5.35 -9.89 8.03
N ASN A 215 -5.69 -11.12 7.63
CA ASN A 215 -6.98 -11.38 6.97
C ASN A 215 -8.16 -11.04 7.88
N LYS A 216 -8.13 -11.40 9.18
CA LYS A 216 -9.21 -11.08 10.13
C LYS A 216 -9.41 -9.60 10.32
N ILE A 217 -8.34 -8.81 10.40
CA ILE A 217 -8.42 -7.36 10.62
C ILE A 217 -8.60 -6.55 9.33
N GLY A 218 -8.56 -7.19 8.16
CA GLY A 218 -8.70 -6.52 6.87
C GLY A 218 -7.45 -5.73 6.46
N MET A 219 -6.27 -6.27 6.77
CA MET A 219 -4.98 -5.78 6.28
C MET A 219 -4.49 -6.68 5.15
N ALA A 220 -4.07 -6.09 4.03
CA ALA A 220 -3.60 -6.84 2.86
C ALA A 220 -2.17 -7.32 3.09
N ILE A 221 -1.88 -8.56 2.69
CA ILE A 221 -0.53 -9.10 2.67
C ILE A 221 0.13 -8.67 1.36
N ASP A 222 1.30 -8.02 1.48
CA ASP A 222 2.15 -7.74 0.32
C ASP A 222 3.21 -8.83 0.14
N VAL A 223 3.23 -9.41 -1.05
CA VAL A 223 4.13 -10.51 -1.44
C VAL A 223 5.33 -10.05 -2.26
N SER A 224 5.46 -8.74 -2.51
CA SER A 224 6.72 -8.16 -2.96
C SER A 224 7.83 -8.51 -1.97
N HIS A 225 9.06 -8.56 -2.45
CA HIS A 225 10.27 -8.91 -1.69
C HIS A 225 10.33 -10.33 -1.12
N MET A 226 9.26 -11.12 -1.13
CA MET A 226 9.29 -12.49 -0.60
C MET A 226 10.18 -13.42 -1.42
N SER A 227 10.80 -14.39 -0.74
CA SER A 227 11.33 -15.56 -1.41
C SER A 227 10.20 -16.35 -2.09
N ARG A 228 10.55 -17.17 -3.08
CA ARG A 228 9.55 -18.01 -3.77
C ARG A 228 8.83 -18.96 -2.81
N ASN A 229 9.51 -19.53 -1.82
CA ASN A 229 8.90 -20.44 -0.85
C ASN A 229 7.90 -19.67 0.03
N THR A 230 8.30 -18.52 0.57
CA THR A 230 7.44 -17.67 1.38
C THR A 230 6.20 -17.22 0.61
N PHE A 231 6.36 -16.83 -0.66
CA PHE A 231 5.23 -16.49 -1.54
C PHE A 231 4.19 -17.63 -1.58
N TRP A 232 4.62 -18.86 -1.90
CA TRP A 232 3.70 -19.99 -2.06
C TRP A 232 2.97 -20.32 -0.76
N GLU A 233 3.71 -20.35 0.35
CA GLU A 233 3.15 -20.68 1.66
C GLU A 233 2.22 -19.57 2.19
N VAL A 234 2.48 -18.30 1.87
CA VAL A 234 1.55 -17.20 2.13
C VAL A 234 0.26 -17.37 1.33
N LEU A 235 0.35 -17.71 0.05
CA LEU A 235 -0.83 -17.96 -0.78
C LEU A 235 -1.66 -19.16 -0.29
N GLU A 236 -1.03 -20.16 0.31
CA GLU A 236 -1.73 -21.31 0.93
C GLU A 236 -2.47 -20.93 2.22
N VAL A 237 -1.93 -19.99 2.99
CA VAL A 237 -2.48 -19.59 4.30
C VAL A 237 -3.48 -18.44 4.19
N SER A 238 -3.34 -17.55 3.20
CA SER A 238 -4.19 -16.36 3.06
C SER A 238 -5.60 -16.71 2.59
N GLU A 239 -6.59 -16.25 3.36
CA GLU A 239 -8.02 -16.38 3.04
C GLU A 239 -8.56 -15.15 2.28
N ALA A 240 -7.76 -14.10 2.15
CA ALA A 240 -8.07 -12.90 1.37
C ALA A 240 -7.11 -12.74 0.17
N PRO A 241 -7.49 -11.96 -0.86
CA PRO A 241 -6.59 -11.61 -1.94
C PRO A 241 -5.32 -10.90 -1.46
N VAL A 242 -4.17 -11.24 -2.03
CA VAL A 242 -2.87 -10.60 -1.72
C VAL A 242 -2.50 -9.56 -2.78
N ILE A 243 -1.53 -8.70 -2.46
CA ILE A 243 -1.00 -7.67 -3.35
C ILE A 243 0.48 -7.96 -3.61
N ALA A 244 0.98 -7.77 -4.82
CA ALA A 244 2.40 -7.51 -5.05
C ALA A 244 2.54 -6.00 -5.32
N SER A 245 2.90 -5.22 -4.30
CA SER A 245 2.87 -3.76 -4.27
C SER A 245 3.78 -3.08 -5.29
N HIS A 246 4.91 -3.70 -5.62
CA HIS A 246 5.85 -3.27 -6.65
C HIS A 246 6.72 -4.47 -7.08
N SER A 247 6.40 -5.08 -8.22
CA SER A 247 7.18 -6.20 -8.77
C SER A 247 7.16 -6.21 -10.30
N GLY A 248 8.21 -6.73 -10.93
CA GLY A 248 8.23 -6.99 -12.37
C GLY A 248 7.82 -8.44 -12.69
N VAL A 249 7.85 -8.79 -13.97
CA VAL A 249 7.52 -10.13 -14.46
C VAL A 249 8.76 -10.84 -15.00
N ALA A 250 9.02 -12.05 -14.53
CA ALA A 250 10.27 -12.76 -14.81
C ALA A 250 10.34 -13.26 -16.26
N GLY A 251 9.20 -13.44 -16.93
CA GLY A 251 9.13 -13.81 -18.35
C GLY A 251 9.64 -12.74 -19.31
N MET A 252 9.71 -11.48 -18.86
CA MET A 252 10.33 -10.37 -19.60
C MET A 252 11.80 -10.18 -19.18
N LYS A 253 12.04 -10.08 -17.87
CA LYS A 253 13.37 -9.90 -17.30
C LYS A 253 13.56 -10.84 -16.13
N GLU A 254 14.40 -11.85 -16.31
CA GLU A 254 14.75 -12.76 -15.22
C GLU A 254 15.51 -11.98 -14.13
N HIS A 255 14.86 -11.82 -12.98
CA HIS A 255 15.40 -11.15 -11.81
C HIS A 255 14.74 -11.73 -10.56
N GLN A 256 15.49 -11.88 -9.47
CA GLN A 256 14.99 -12.51 -8.23
C GLN A 256 13.80 -11.77 -7.60
N ARG A 257 13.64 -10.47 -7.90
CA ARG A 257 12.52 -9.64 -7.45
C ARG A 257 11.29 -9.72 -8.34
N ASN A 258 11.38 -10.35 -9.51
CA ASN A 258 10.27 -10.50 -10.44
C ASN A 258 9.52 -11.80 -10.21
N LEU A 259 8.19 -11.75 -10.35
CA LEU A 259 7.34 -12.93 -10.19
C LEU A 259 7.39 -13.80 -11.45
N THR A 260 7.47 -15.12 -11.28
CA THR A 260 7.38 -16.05 -12.41
C THR A 260 5.95 -16.18 -12.92
N ASP A 261 5.81 -16.71 -14.13
CA ASP A 261 4.50 -16.99 -14.73
C ASP A 261 3.60 -17.84 -13.81
N GLU A 262 4.16 -18.83 -13.11
CA GLU A 262 3.42 -19.63 -12.14
C GLU A 262 2.92 -18.78 -10.97
N GLN A 263 3.78 -17.90 -10.42
CA GLN A 263 3.39 -17.01 -9.33
C GLN A 263 2.31 -16.01 -9.78
N LEU A 264 2.43 -15.48 -11.00
CA LEU A 264 1.45 -14.59 -11.63
C LEU A 264 0.09 -15.28 -11.80
N LEU A 265 0.06 -16.51 -12.33
CA LEU A 265 -1.18 -17.28 -12.46
C LEU A 265 -1.80 -17.63 -11.10
N ALA A 266 -0.99 -17.95 -10.09
CA ALA A 266 -1.49 -18.19 -8.74
C ALA A 266 -2.04 -16.93 -8.08
N LEU A 267 -1.39 -15.77 -8.30
CA LEU A 267 -1.87 -14.47 -7.83
C LEU A 267 -3.23 -14.13 -8.46
N LYS A 268 -3.41 -14.42 -9.76
CA LYS A 268 -4.70 -14.33 -10.43
C LYS A 268 -5.77 -15.22 -9.78
N ASP A 269 -5.46 -16.51 -9.57
CA ASP A 269 -6.40 -17.47 -8.99
C ASP A 269 -6.80 -17.12 -7.54
N ASN A 270 -5.89 -16.51 -6.79
CA ASN A 270 -6.15 -15.93 -5.47
C ASN A 270 -7.06 -14.68 -5.50
N GLY A 271 -7.20 -14.03 -6.67
CA GLY A 271 -7.91 -12.76 -6.81
C GLY A 271 -7.05 -11.52 -6.57
N GLY A 272 -5.73 -11.70 -6.40
CA GLY A 272 -4.79 -10.62 -6.12
C GLY A 272 -4.49 -9.70 -7.29
N VAL A 273 -3.53 -8.81 -7.10
CA VAL A 273 -3.05 -7.84 -8.10
C VAL A 273 -1.53 -7.73 -8.04
N ILE A 274 -0.89 -7.65 -9.21
CA ILE A 274 0.50 -7.19 -9.33
C ILE A 274 0.50 -5.73 -9.74
N ASN A 275 1.14 -4.89 -8.93
CA ASN A 275 1.46 -3.51 -9.28
C ASN A 275 2.85 -3.50 -9.93
N ILE A 276 2.92 -3.12 -11.20
CA ILE A 276 4.16 -3.18 -11.97
C ILE A 276 5.11 -2.08 -11.50
N VAL A 277 6.32 -2.50 -11.14
CA VAL A 277 7.43 -1.64 -10.69
C VAL A 277 8.04 -0.82 -11.82
N PHE A 278 8.56 0.37 -11.55
CA PHE A 278 9.17 1.21 -12.59
C PHE A 278 10.71 1.12 -12.63
N TYR A 279 11.33 0.43 -11.68
CA TYR A 279 12.78 0.32 -11.57
C TYR A 279 13.43 -0.40 -12.78
N PRO A 280 14.22 0.29 -13.64
CA PRO A 280 14.73 -0.29 -14.89
C PRO A 280 15.52 -1.59 -14.73
N ALA A 281 16.25 -1.77 -13.63
CA ALA A 281 17.02 -3.00 -13.38
C ALA A 281 16.14 -4.25 -13.29
N PHE A 282 14.85 -4.09 -12.96
CA PHE A 282 13.86 -5.15 -12.90
C PHE A 282 13.09 -5.30 -14.22
N LEU A 283 13.22 -4.36 -15.15
CA LEU A 283 12.41 -4.32 -16.37
C LEU A 283 13.18 -4.69 -17.62
N THR A 284 14.45 -4.31 -17.70
CA THR A 284 15.20 -4.36 -18.96
C THR A 284 16.69 -4.52 -18.74
N ASP A 285 17.40 -5.02 -19.75
CA ASP A 285 18.87 -5.02 -19.78
C ASP A 285 19.45 -3.64 -20.12
N ASN A 286 18.61 -2.71 -20.55
CA ASN A 286 19.00 -1.33 -20.80
C ASN A 286 19.15 -0.57 -19.46
N PRO A 287 20.36 -0.11 -19.09
CA PRO A 287 20.58 0.56 -17.81
C PRO A 287 19.85 1.90 -17.66
N ILE A 288 19.30 2.44 -18.74
CA ILE A 288 18.56 3.70 -18.74
C ILE A 288 17.07 3.49 -18.40
N GLY A 289 16.44 2.50 -19.05
CA GLY A 289 14.99 2.27 -18.98
C GLY A 289 14.13 3.41 -19.53
N TYR A 290 12.96 3.06 -20.05
CA TYR A 290 11.94 4.00 -20.53
C TYR A 290 10.54 3.55 -20.11
N VAL A 291 9.55 4.45 -20.24
CA VAL A 291 8.14 4.15 -19.98
C VAL A 291 7.62 2.95 -20.80
N GLU A 292 8.22 2.72 -21.98
CA GLU A 292 7.92 1.56 -22.82
C GLU A 292 8.28 0.24 -22.13
N ASP A 293 9.38 0.18 -21.36
CA ASP A 293 9.77 -1.04 -20.63
C ASP A 293 8.76 -1.36 -19.51
N VAL A 294 8.20 -0.33 -18.86
CA VAL A 294 7.10 -0.48 -17.88
C VAL A 294 5.85 -1.03 -18.57
N ALA A 295 5.48 -0.45 -19.71
CA ALA A 295 4.31 -0.87 -20.46
C ALA A 295 4.48 -2.28 -21.07
N ASP A 296 5.69 -2.71 -21.42
CA ASP A 296 5.99 -4.08 -21.86
C ASP A 296 5.71 -5.09 -20.76
N HIS A 297 6.08 -4.77 -19.52
CA HIS A 297 5.76 -5.59 -18.35
C HIS A 297 4.25 -5.64 -18.07
N ILE A 298 3.54 -4.52 -18.24
CA ILE A 298 2.07 -4.46 -18.15
C ILE A 298 1.44 -5.36 -19.22
N ASP A 299 1.85 -5.24 -20.48
CA ASP A 299 1.33 -6.07 -21.58
C ASP A 299 1.52 -7.56 -21.31
N TYR A 300 2.71 -7.94 -20.86
CA TYR A 300 3.00 -9.33 -20.52
C TYR A 300 2.07 -9.82 -19.40
N ALA A 301 1.96 -9.08 -18.30
CA ALA A 301 1.11 -9.43 -17.17
C ALA A 301 -0.38 -9.51 -17.57
N VAL A 302 -0.88 -8.55 -18.35
CA VAL A 302 -2.26 -8.53 -18.84
C VAL A 302 -2.53 -9.73 -19.75
N ASN A 303 -1.62 -10.06 -20.66
CA ASN A 303 -1.79 -11.20 -21.57
C ASN A 303 -1.85 -12.54 -20.81
N LEU A 304 -1.07 -12.67 -19.73
CA LEU A 304 -1.01 -13.90 -18.94
C LEU A 304 -2.16 -14.01 -17.92
N MET A 305 -2.38 -12.95 -17.14
CA MET A 305 -3.29 -12.96 -16.00
C MET A 305 -4.69 -12.41 -16.34
N GLY A 306 -4.79 -11.54 -17.34
CA GLY A 306 -5.97 -10.75 -17.66
C GLY A 306 -5.96 -9.37 -17.01
N ILE A 307 -6.72 -8.44 -17.59
CA ILE A 307 -6.70 -7.01 -17.23
C ILE A 307 -7.06 -6.71 -15.78
N ASP A 308 -7.78 -7.60 -15.09
CA ASP A 308 -8.31 -7.35 -13.74
C ASP A 308 -7.28 -7.56 -12.62
N HIS A 309 -6.02 -7.86 -12.93
CA HIS A 309 -5.00 -8.24 -11.94
C HIS A 309 -3.68 -7.47 -12.08
N VAL A 310 -3.68 -6.36 -12.82
CA VAL A 310 -2.49 -5.53 -13.06
C VAL A 310 -2.74 -4.10 -12.62
N GLY A 311 -1.79 -3.51 -11.91
CA GLY A 311 -1.81 -2.12 -11.42
C GLY A 311 -0.43 -1.47 -11.54
N LEU A 312 -0.23 -0.36 -10.81
CA LEU A 312 1.00 0.44 -10.84
C LEU A 312 1.61 0.53 -9.44
N GLY A 313 2.94 0.46 -9.32
CA GLY A 313 3.66 0.59 -8.06
C GLY A 313 5.06 1.12 -8.31
N SER A 314 5.23 2.43 -8.34
CA SER A 314 6.38 3.07 -8.99
C SER A 314 7.72 2.72 -8.36
N ASP A 315 7.77 2.54 -7.03
CA ASP A 315 9.01 2.54 -6.27
C ASP A 315 9.70 3.93 -6.30
N PHE A 316 8.89 5.00 -6.39
CA PHE A 316 9.37 6.37 -6.28
C PHE A 316 10.08 6.57 -4.94
N ASP A 317 11.26 7.18 -5.02
CA ASP A 317 12.19 7.44 -3.91
C ASP A 317 12.89 6.20 -3.33
N GLY A 318 12.48 4.99 -3.74
CA GLY A 318 13.12 3.72 -3.37
C GLY A 318 14.08 3.19 -4.44
N ALA A 319 13.89 3.59 -5.70
CA ALA A 319 14.71 3.16 -6.83
C ALA A 319 15.07 4.29 -7.81
N SER A 320 15.94 3.99 -8.78
CA SER A 320 16.17 4.85 -9.94
C SER A 320 15.03 4.70 -10.94
N MET A 321 14.60 5.79 -11.57
CA MET A 321 13.45 5.80 -12.49
C MET A 321 13.84 5.74 -13.98
N PRO A 322 12.93 5.31 -14.88
CA PRO A 322 13.11 5.37 -16.33
C PRO A 322 13.36 6.80 -16.82
N ALA A 323 14.23 6.99 -17.80
CA ALA A 323 14.73 8.33 -18.20
C ALA A 323 13.64 9.32 -18.64
N ASP A 324 12.50 8.83 -19.11
CA ASP A 324 11.35 9.62 -19.53
C ASP A 324 10.16 9.52 -18.57
N LEU A 325 10.33 8.96 -17.37
CA LEU A 325 9.34 8.89 -16.29
C LEU A 325 10.06 9.12 -14.93
N GLN A 326 10.69 10.27 -14.76
CA GLN A 326 11.62 10.52 -13.66
C GLN A 326 10.96 10.83 -12.32
N ASN A 327 9.70 11.26 -12.29
CA ASN A 327 9.01 11.63 -11.06
C ASN A 327 7.48 11.57 -11.24
N ALA A 328 6.75 11.76 -10.15
CA ALA A 328 5.30 11.65 -10.09
C ALA A 328 4.59 12.51 -11.14
N SER A 329 5.10 13.70 -11.48
CA SER A 329 4.46 14.61 -12.46
C SER A 329 4.40 14.04 -13.89
N GLU A 330 5.18 12.99 -14.17
CA GLU A 330 5.34 12.43 -15.50
C GLU A 330 4.45 11.21 -15.76
N MET A 331 3.67 10.76 -14.78
CA MET A 331 2.73 9.64 -14.87
C MET A 331 1.76 9.66 -16.09
N PRO A 332 1.28 10.82 -16.59
CA PRO A 332 0.46 10.84 -17.80
C PRO A 332 1.16 10.25 -19.04
N LYS A 333 2.50 10.21 -19.07
CA LYS A 333 3.26 9.59 -20.16
C LYS A 333 3.01 8.09 -20.26
N LEU A 334 2.88 7.39 -19.13
CA LEU A 334 2.52 5.96 -19.12
C LEU A 334 1.10 5.75 -19.65
N THR A 335 0.15 6.61 -19.28
CA THR A 335 -1.22 6.52 -19.83
C THR A 335 -1.24 6.74 -21.34
N LYS A 336 -0.45 7.70 -21.84
CA LYS A 336 -0.28 7.90 -23.27
C LYS A 336 0.27 6.66 -23.96
N GLU A 337 1.27 6.00 -23.38
CA GLU A 337 1.84 4.75 -23.89
C GLU A 337 0.75 3.65 -23.98
N LEU A 338 -0.03 3.45 -22.91
CA LEU A 338 -1.12 2.48 -22.90
C LEU A 338 -2.20 2.78 -23.97
N VAL A 339 -2.55 4.04 -24.20
CA VAL A 339 -3.45 4.43 -25.30
C VAL A 339 -2.85 4.08 -26.66
N MET A 340 -1.56 4.33 -26.87
CA MET A 340 -0.89 4.02 -28.14
C MET A 340 -0.81 2.51 -28.40
N ARG A 341 -0.72 1.70 -27.35
CA ARG A 341 -0.79 0.22 -27.40
C ARG A 341 -2.19 -0.33 -27.64
N GLY A 342 -3.21 0.53 -27.59
CA GLY A 342 -4.59 0.18 -27.98
C GLY A 342 -5.48 -0.25 -26.82
N TYR A 343 -5.07 -0.05 -25.56
CA TYR A 343 -5.96 -0.26 -24.42
C TYR A 343 -7.19 0.65 -24.51
N SER A 344 -8.35 0.11 -24.17
CA SER A 344 -9.56 0.90 -24.03
C SER A 344 -9.53 1.75 -22.75
N LYS A 345 -10.29 2.84 -22.75
CA LYS A 345 -10.51 3.68 -21.56
C LYS A 345 -10.82 2.86 -20.30
N GLN A 346 -11.69 1.86 -20.40
CA GLN A 346 -12.08 1.04 -19.25
C GLN A 346 -10.94 0.14 -18.75
N GLU A 347 -10.08 -0.33 -19.64
CA GLU A 347 -8.90 -1.12 -19.25
C GLU A 347 -7.84 -0.23 -18.60
N ILE A 348 -7.64 0.98 -19.12
CA ILE A 348 -6.75 1.97 -18.51
C ILE A 348 -7.25 2.37 -17.12
N GLU A 349 -8.54 2.65 -16.94
CA GLU A 349 -9.14 2.95 -15.63
C GLU A 349 -8.89 1.82 -14.60
N LYS A 350 -8.84 0.56 -15.05
CA LYS A 350 -8.49 -0.59 -14.21
C LYS A 350 -7.02 -0.61 -13.84
N LEU A 351 -6.13 -0.44 -14.82
CA LEU A 351 -4.68 -0.41 -14.66
C LEU A 351 -4.24 0.74 -13.75
N LEU A 352 -4.81 1.93 -13.93
CA LEU A 352 -4.43 3.12 -13.17
C LEU A 352 -4.78 3.02 -11.69
N GLY A 353 -5.71 2.16 -11.28
CA GLY A 353 -6.00 1.99 -9.85
C GLY A 353 -7.28 1.22 -9.53
N GLY A 354 -8.17 1.03 -10.50
CA GLY A 354 -9.40 0.28 -10.32
C GLY A 354 -9.17 -1.14 -9.75
N ASN A 355 -8.12 -1.83 -10.21
CA ASN A 355 -7.78 -3.18 -9.75
C ASN A 355 -7.23 -3.19 -8.33
N THR A 356 -6.29 -2.30 -8.00
CA THR A 356 -5.71 -2.21 -6.65
C THR A 356 -6.77 -1.85 -5.61
N LEU A 357 -7.68 -0.92 -5.93
CA LEU A 357 -8.82 -0.57 -5.07
C LEU A 357 -9.86 -1.69 -4.97
N ARG A 358 -10.00 -2.56 -5.99
CA ARG A 358 -10.84 -3.77 -5.89
C ARG A 358 -10.25 -4.71 -4.85
N VAL A 359 -8.95 -5.01 -4.92
CA VAL A 359 -8.28 -5.92 -3.99
C VAL A 359 -8.37 -5.42 -2.55
N LEU A 360 -8.07 -4.14 -2.29
CA LEU A 360 -8.24 -3.56 -0.95
C LEU A 360 -9.67 -3.73 -0.43
N LYS A 361 -10.67 -3.53 -1.28
CA LYS A 361 -12.09 -3.70 -0.91
C LYS A 361 -12.44 -5.16 -0.61
N GLU A 362 -11.81 -6.11 -1.28
CA GLU A 362 -12.03 -7.54 -1.05
C GLU A 362 -11.39 -7.98 0.27
N VAL A 363 -10.18 -7.49 0.58
CA VAL A 363 -9.54 -7.66 1.88
C VAL A 363 -10.41 -7.10 3.02
N GLU A 364 -10.93 -5.87 2.88
CA GLU A 364 -11.85 -5.27 3.87
C GLU A 364 -13.13 -6.07 4.10
N LYS A 365 -13.62 -6.76 3.06
CA LYS A 365 -14.81 -7.62 3.14
C LYS A 365 -14.52 -8.97 3.77
N ALA A 366 -13.31 -9.49 3.57
CA ALA A 366 -12.86 -10.75 4.15
C ALA A 366 -12.62 -10.62 5.68
N ALA A 367 -12.36 -9.40 6.15
CA ALA A 367 -12.22 -9.09 7.57
C ALA A 367 -13.40 -9.64 8.40
N GLU A 368 -13.07 -10.16 9.58
CA GLU A 368 -14.07 -10.66 10.52
C GLU A 368 -14.80 -9.49 11.17
N HIS A 369 -15.98 -9.17 10.65
CA HIS A 369 -16.87 -8.18 11.26
C HIS A 369 -17.79 -8.85 12.28
N ASP A 370 -17.47 -8.74 13.57
CA ASP A 370 -18.41 -9.18 14.62
C ASP A 370 -19.64 -8.26 14.65
N SER A 371 -20.67 -8.65 13.90
CA SER A 371 -21.95 -7.93 13.81
C SER A 371 -22.71 -7.85 15.14
N SER A 372 -22.37 -8.67 16.15
CA SER A 372 -22.88 -8.55 17.51
C SER A 372 -22.35 -7.30 18.23
N LYS A 373 -21.30 -6.68 17.65
CA LYS A 373 -20.63 -5.45 18.11
C LYS A 373 -21.20 -4.13 17.58
N ARG A 374 -22.45 -4.08 17.11
CA ARG A 374 -23.13 -2.81 16.74
C ARG A 374 -23.48 -1.93 17.96
N GLY A 375 -22.91 -0.72 18.03
CA GLY A 375 -23.09 0.26 19.12
C GLY A 375 -21.84 1.14 19.29
N LYS A 376 -21.89 2.23 20.06
CA LYS A 376 -20.67 2.99 20.40
C LYS A 376 -20.00 2.36 21.61
N GLY A 377 -18.71 2.01 21.50
CA GLY A 377 -17.86 1.62 22.63
C GLY A 377 -17.56 2.80 23.56
N PRO A 378 -16.67 2.61 24.55
CA PRO A 378 -16.10 3.71 25.33
C PRO A 378 -15.44 4.78 24.44
N VAL A 379 -15.32 6.00 24.93
CA VAL A 379 -14.47 7.03 24.33
C VAL A 379 -13.20 7.09 25.16
N ILE A 380 -12.05 7.00 24.49
CA ILE A 380 -10.74 7.02 25.14
C ILE A 380 -10.04 8.31 24.72
N LYS A 381 -9.43 9.01 25.68
CA LYS A 381 -8.70 10.26 25.45
C LYS A 381 -7.32 10.15 26.12
N PRO A 382 -6.28 9.78 25.37
CA PRO A 382 -4.90 9.83 25.84
C PRO A 382 -4.53 11.23 26.31
N GLU A 383 -3.61 11.32 27.29
CA GLU A 383 -2.94 12.58 27.64
C GLU A 383 -1.87 12.99 26.62
N TYR A 384 -1.72 12.22 25.54
CA TYR A 384 -0.70 12.41 24.50
C TYR A 384 -1.30 12.72 23.14
N GLU A 385 -0.59 13.54 22.38
CA GLU A 385 -0.88 13.80 20.96
C GLU A 385 0.01 12.94 20.03
N MET A 386 -0.46 12.72 18.80
CA MET A 386 0.31 11.98 17.80
C MET A 386 1.64 12.67 17.51
N GLY A 387 2.74 11.97 17.71
CA GLY A 387 4.09 12.49 17.51
C GLY A 387 4.62 13.37 18.64
N GLU A 388 3.94 13.43 19.79
CA GLU A 388 4.38 14.25 20.91
C GLU A 388 5.78 13.86 21.42
N ILE A 389 6.61 14.88 21.72
CA ILE A 389 7.93 14.71 22.31
C ILE A 389 7.81 14.72 23.83
N ILE A 390 8.33 13.68 24.50
CA ILE A 390 8.31 13.51 25.95
C ILE A 390 9.72 13.36 26.54
N ASP A 391 9.92 13.87 27.75
CA ASP A 391 11.23 13.90 28.42
C ASP A 391 11.40 12.76 29.43
N SER A 392 10.99 11.53 29.09
CA SER A 392 11.16 10.37 29.97
C SER A 392 11.22 9.05 29.21
N ARG A 393 12.20 8.20 29.57
CA ARG A 393 12.27 6.79 29.14
C ARG A 393 11.37 5.85 29.94
N GLN A 394 10.76 6.35 31.02
CA GLN A 394 9.79 5.64 31.85
C GLN A 394 8.54 6.50 32.02
N PRO A 395 7.81 6.81 30.95
CA PRO A 395 6.65 7.67 31.04
C PRO A 395 5.53 7.04 31.88
N LEU A 396 4.74 7.91 32.51
CA LEU A 396 3.47 7.55 33.13
C LEU A 396 2.37 7.69 32.09
N LEU A 397 2.04 6.59 31.41
CA LEU A 397 1.06 6.55 30.33
C LEU A 397 -0.36 6.65 30.89
N LYS A 398 -1.19 7.56 30.35
CA LYS A 398 -2.56 7.80 30.83
C LYS A 398 -3.57 8.07 29.74
N ALA A 399 -4.80 7.67 29.99
CA ALA A 399 -5.97 8.08 29.22
C ALA A 399 -7.24 8.16 30.08
N GLU A 400 -8.10 9.12 29.78
CA GLU A 400 -9.49 9.14 30.28
C GLU A 400 -10.35 8.15 29.48
N VAL A 401 -11.23 7.43 30.16
CA VAL A 401 -12.16 6.46 29.56
C VAL A 401 -13.59 6.81 29.91
N GLU A 402 -14.31 7.41 28.98
CA GLU A 402 -15.70 7.82 29.14
C GLU A 402 -16.68 6.79 28.58
N THR A 403 -17.71 6.45 29.34
CA THR A 403 -18.84 5.66 28.83
C THR A 403 -20.10 6.49 28.70
N LYS A 404 -20.93 6.16 27.70
CA LYS A 404 -22.23 6.82 27.54
C LYS A 404 -23.08 6.67 28.80
N ARG A 405 -23.50 7.81 29.36
CA ARG A 405 -24.41 7.89 30.52
C ARG A 405 -23.89 7.12 31.75
N GLY A 406 -22.56 6.98 31.91
CA GLY A 406 -21.97 6.26 33.04
C GLY A 406 -22.24 4.75 33.01
N ALA A 407 -22.43 4.16 31.83
CA ALA A 407 -22.53 2.71 31.70
C ALA A 407 -21.28 2.04 32.31
N PRO A 408 -21.43 0.93 33.04
CA PRO A 408 -20.28 0.29 33.68
C PRO A 408 -19.27 -0.21 32.63
N LEU A 409 -18.00 0.10 32.84
CA LEU A 409 -16.87 -0.48 32.10
C LEU A 409 -16.68 -1.93 32.50
N ASP A 410 -16.10 -2.72 31.60
CA ASP A 410 -15.52 -3.99 32.00
C ASP A 410 -14.09 -3.78 32.47
N GLU A 411 -13.89 -3.59 33.78
CA GLU A 411 -12.57 -3.26 34.35
C GLU A 411 -11.50 -4.33 34.04
N VAL A 412 -11.90 -5.58 33.82
CA VAL A 412 -10.97 -6.69 33.47
C VAL A 412 -10.52 -6.64 32.01
N SER A 413 -11.21 -5.86 31.17
CA SER A 413 -10.89 -5.71 29.74
C SER A 413 -9.91 -4.56 29.46
N LEU A 414 -9.60 -3.74 30.46
CA LEU A 414 -8.75 -2.56 30.30
C LEU A 414 -7.31 -3.01 30.02
N LYS A 415 -6.70 -2.44 28.98
CA LYS A 415 -5.30 -2.69 28.64
C LYS A 415 -4.61 -1.40 28.24
N ILE A 416 -3.33 -1.32 28.57
CA ILE A 416 -2.39 -0.41 27.92
C ILE A 416 -1.38 -1.29 27.18
N ILE A 417 -1.21 -1.07 25.88
CA ILE A 417 -0.32 -1.85 25.02
C ILE A 417 0.82 -0.94 24.59
N VAL A 418 2.07 -1.29 24.87
CA VAL A 418 3.26 -0.52 24.49
C VAL A 418 4.12 -1.40 23.59
N ASP A 419 4.39 -0.94 22.36
CA ASP A 419 5.20 -1.66 21.36
C ASP A 419 4.79 -3.14 21.15
N GLY A 420 3.48 -3.40 21.19
CA GLY A 420 2.86 -4.71 21.06
C GLY A 420 2.77 -5.52 22.36
N ILE A 421 3.32 -5.03 23.46
CA ILE A 421 3.29 -5.69 24.77
C ILE A 421 2.10 -5.19 25.58
N SER A 422 1.24 -6.10 26.01
CA SER A 422 0.04 -5.78 26.80
C SER A 422 0.34 -5.72 28.29
N TYR A 423 -0.15 -4.68 28.94
CA TYR A 423 -0.07 -4.46 30.38
C TYR A 423 -1.45 -4.29 31.00
N GLU A 424 -1.60 -4.74 32.24
CA GLU A 424 -2.78 -4.44 33.08
C GLU A 424 -2.61 -3.02 33.68
N PRO A 425 -3.50 -2.07 33.40
CA PRO A 425 -3.39 -0.71 33.91
C PRO A 425 -4.02 -0.55 35.30
N ASP A 426 -3.57 0.46 36.04
CA ASP A 426 -4.30 0.99 37.18
C ASP A 426 -5.54 1.75 36.69
N TYR A 427 -6.70 1.56 37.32
CA TYR A 427 -7.93 2.28 36.99
C TYR A 427 -8.44 3.11 38.17
N ASN A 428 -8.46 4.44 38.00
CA ASN A 428 -9.05 5.37 38.94
C ASN A 428 -10.53 5.62 38.59
N LYS A 429 -11.45 5.11 39.41
CA LYS A 429 -12.90 5.24 39.20
C LYS A 429 -13.42 6.66 39.38
N ASP A 430 -12.77 7.47 40.21
CA ASP A 430 -13.23 8.83 40.52
C ASP A 430 -12.95 9.78 39.36
N THR A 431 -11.83 9.58 38.65
CA THR A 431 -11.44 10.36 37.47
C THR A 431 -11.72 9.65 36.15
N ALA A 432 -12.15 8.39 36.19
CA ALA A 432 -12.30 7.50 35.04
C ALA A 432 -11.02 7.40 34.19
N THR A 433 -9.85 7.35 34.84
CA THR A 433 -8.54 7.35 34.17
C THR A 433 -7.90 5.97 34.28
N ILE A 434 -7.36 5.46 33.17
CA ILE A 434 -6.42 4.33 33.19
C ILE A 434 -4.99 4.84 33.13
N SER A 435 -4.08 4.20 33.85
CA SER A 435 -2.67 4.59 33.89
C SER A 435 -1.71 3.42 33.99
N LEU A 436 -0.52 3.58 33.42
CA LEU A 436 0.59 2.63 33.52
C LEU A 436 1.90 3.40 33.74
N GLN A 437 2.57 3.14 34.86
CA GLN A 437 3.95 3.55 35.06
C GLN A 437 4.87 2.47 34.50
N LEU A 438 5.64 2.78 33.46
CA LEU A 438 6.68 1.88 33.00
C LEU A 438 7.81 1.79 34.03
N THR A 439 8.27 0.58 34.30
CA THR A 439 9.35 0.29 35.26
C THR A 439 10.69 -0.01 34.61
N GLU A 440 10.68 -0.25 33.29
CA GLU A 440 11.86 -0.49 32.47
C GLU A 440 12.00 0.65 31.46
N ASP A 441 13.25 0.98 31.12
CA ASP A 441 13.55 2.05 30.17
C ASP A 441 13.18 1.62 28.76
N LEU A 442 12.42 2.47 28.08
CA LEU A 442 12.27 2.44 26.63
C LEU A 442 13.61 2.74 25.96
N GLN A 443 14.06 1.86 25.06
CA GLN A 443 15.43 1.83 24.55
C GLN A 443 15.70 2.77 23.37
N GLU A 444 14.68 3.11 22.59
CA GLU A 444 14.79 3.91 21.37
C GLU A 444 13.93 5.17 21.48
N ARG A 445 13.75 5.91 20.37
CA ARG A 445 13.11 7.23 20.41
C ARG A 445 11.61 7.17 20.12
N PHE A 446 11.20 6.51 19.05
CA PHE A 446 9.78 6.39 18.73
C PHE A 446 9.17 5.14 19.33
N HIS A 447 8.01 5.31 19.96
CA HIS A 447 7.25 4.27 20.62
C HIS A 447 5.76 4.45 20.35
N VAL A 448 5.00 3.36 20.46
CA VAL A 448 3.56 3.38 20.24
C VAL A 448 2.82 2.84 21.45
N VAL A 449 1.81 3.58 21.91
CA VAL A 449 0.92 3.16 22.98
C VAL A 449 -0.51 3.02 22.45
N THR A 450 -1.20 1.97 22.87
CA THR A 450 -2.65 1.84 22.69
C THR A 450 -3.35 1.71 24.03
N PHE A 451 -4.40 2.48 24.19
CA PHE A 451 -5.33 2.40 25.30
C PHE A 451 -6.57 1.64 24.81
N GLU A 452 -6.88 0.51 25.44
CA GLU A 452 -8.02 -0.35 25.08
C GLU A 452 -9.01 -0.44 26.24
N ALA A 453 -10.29 -0.32 25.92
CA ALA A 453 -11.37 -0.52 26.88
C ALA A 453 -12.59 -1.18 26.24
N GLU A 454 -13.20 -2.12 26.96
CA GLU A 454 -14.46 -2.75 26.60
C GLU A 454 -15.60 -2.31 27.53
N ASN A 455 -16.78 -2.09 26.96
CA ASN A 455 -17.99 -1.96 27.78
C ASN A 455 -18.63 -3.32 28.07
N LYS A 456 -19.52 -3.39 29.06
CA LYS A 456 -20.23 -4.65 29.41
C LYS A 456 -21.11 -5.24 28.28
N ALA A 457 -21.29 -4.54 27.17
CA ALA A 457 -21.98 -5.04 25.97
C ALA A 457 -21.02 -5.62 24.92
N GLY A 458 -19.77 -5.86 25.30
CA GLY A 458 -18.76 -6.49 24.45
C GLY A 458 -18.17 -5.58 23.38
N LYS A 459 -18.27 -4.25 23.55
CA LYS A 459 -17.80 -3.26 22.56
C LYS A 459 -16.45 -2.73 22.97
N VAL A 460 -15.44 -3.01 22.16
CA VAL A 460 -14.06 -2.59 22.35
C VAL A 460 -13.85 -1.24 21.65
N SER A 461 -13.15 -0.34 22.32
CA SER A 461 -12.56 0.87 21.74
C SER A 461 -11.06 0.83 21.97
N ARG A 462 -10.32 1.33 20.99
CA ARG A 462 -8.86 1.44 21.01
C ARG A 462 -8.49 2.84 20.56
N GLU A 463 -7.56 3.48 21.24
CA GLU A 463 -6.95 4.74 20.83
C GLU A 463 -5.43 4.58 20.87
N THR A 464 -4.78 4.82 19.73
CA THR A 464 -3.37 4.51 19.52
C THR A 464 -2.60 5.76 19.14
N VAL A 465 -1.48 6.00 19.82
CA VAL A 465 -0.67 7.21 19.69
C VAL A 465 0.80 6.83 19.58
N ILE A 466 1.51 7.47 18.66
CA ILE A 466 2.98 7.45 18.58
C ILE A 466 3.51 8.61 19.43
N PHE A 467 4.56 8.37 20.20
CA PHE A 467 5.29 9.42 20.89
C PHE A 467 6.80 9.27 20.66
N TYR A 468 7.53 10.35 20.89
CA TYR A 468 8.97 10.45 20.72
C TYR A 468 9.64 10.77 22.06
N ILE A 469 10.71 10.07 22.42
CA ILE A 469 11.49 10.33 23.62
C ILE A 469 12.61 11.34 23.28
N GLY A 470 12.52 12.51 23.91
CA GLY A 470 13.52 13.57 23.88
C GLY A 470 14.85 13.17 24.53
N ASP A 471 15.88 13.98 24.28
CA ASP A 471 17.24 13.76 24.80
C ASP A 471 17.38 14.01 26.31
#